data_AF-A0A535GFA3-F1
#
_entry.id   AF-A0A535GFA3-F1
#
_cell.length_a   1.000
_cell.length_b   1.000
_cell.length_c   1.000
_cell.angle_alpha   90.00
_cell.angle_beta   90.00
_cell.angle_gamma   90.00
#
_symmetry.space_group_name_H-M   'P 1'
#
loop_
_entity.id
_entity.type
_entity.pdbx_description
1 polymer ?
#
loop_
_entity_poly.entity_id
_entity_poly.type
_entity_poly.pdbx_seq_one_letter_code
_entity_poly.pdbx_strand_id
1 'polypeptide(L)'
;MIDRLEAIARRYREIENEMARPEVASDHEKLTKLAREQRSLREIVGAYDAYRRARHEMESAREMVRHEKDSEMQEYMRSEERRAAEQVEKLDERLKVLLLPKDPNDDRDVVVEIQGAEGGDEAALFAADLFRMYTRWAEKKGWKVEVVDASPTGMGGYDKIEFEVHGQGAYSQLKYEGGVHRVQRVP
;
A
#
# COMPACT_ATOMS: atom_id res chain seq x y z
N MET A 1 -0.16 -20.24 -8.81
CA MET A 1 -0.02 -18.77 -8.77
C MET A 1 -0.86 -18.11 -9.86
N ILE A 2 -0.66 -18.47 -11.13
CA ILE A 2 -1.40 -17.92 -12.28
C ILE A 2 -2.92 -18.10 -12.11
N ASP A 3 -3.41 -19.29 -11.75
CA ASP A 3 -4.85 -19.51 -11.53
C ASP A 3 -5.47 -18.56 -10.49
N ARG A 4 -4.70 -18.23 -9.44
CA ARG A 4 -5.12 -17.28 -8.40
C ARG A 4 -5.17 -15.85 -8.93
N LEU A 5 -4.20 -15.47 -9.77
CA LEU A 5 -4.18 -14.16 -10.42
C LEU A 5 -5.31 -14.01 -11.44
N GLU A 6 -5.62 -15.07 -12.19
CA GLU A 6 -6.77 -15.10 -13.10
C GLU A 6 -8.10 -14.98 -12.36
N ALA A 7 -8.24 -15.67 -11.22
CA ALA A 7 -9.41 -15.54 -10.36
C ALA A 7 -9.56 -14.10 -9.84
N ILE A 8 -8.47 -13.48 -9.39
CA ILE A 8 -8.46 -12.08 -8.93
C ILE A 8 -8.83 -11.12 -10.07
N ALA A 9 -8.24 -11.27 -11.26
CA ALA A 9 -8.54 -10.44 -12.42
C ALA A 9 -9.99 -10.64 -12.94
N ARG A 10 -10.56 -11.83 -12.75
CA ARG A 10 -11.98 -12.09 -13.02
C ARG A 10 -12.86 -11.37 -12.02
N ARG A 11 -12.59 -11.51 -10.72
CA ARG A 11 -13.33 -10.81 -9.66
C ARG A 11 -13.28 -9.29 -9.83
N TYR A 12 -12.13 -8.74 -10.19
CA TYR A 12 -11.98 -7.31 -10.46
C TYR A 12 -12.93 -6.83 -11.57
N ARG A 13 -13.01 -7.56 -12.69
CA ARG A 13 -13.94 -7.25 -13.79
C ARG A 13 -15.40 -7.45 -13.41
N GLU A 14 -15.70 -8.46 -12.59
CA GLU A 14 -17.04 -8.67 -12.05
C GLU A 14 -17.47 -7.46 -11.19
N ILE A 15 -16.60 -6.96 -10.32
CA ILE A 15 -16.85 -5.77 -9.50
C ILE A 15 -17.10 -4.54 -10.38
N GLU A 16 -16.30 -4.32 -11.43
CA GLU A 16 -16.53 -3.22 -12.38
C GLU A 16 -17.91 -3.30 -13.04
N ASN A 17 -18.32 -4.50 -13.45
CA ASN A 17 -19.65 -4.74 -14.02
C ASN A 17 -20.77 -4.57 -12.99
N GLU A 18 -20.57 -5.00 -11.74
CA GLU A 18 -21.52 -4.81 -10.64
C GLU A 18 -21.71 -3.32 -10.32
N MET A 19 -20.62 -2.56 -10.23
CA MET A 19 -20.65 -1.11 -9.97
C MET A 19 -21.31 -0.31 -11.09
N ALA A 20 -21.28 -0.81 -12.33
CA ALA A 20 -21.95 -0.17 -13.46
C ALA A 20 -23.48 -0.37 -13.47
N ARG A 21 -24.03 -1.23 -12.59
CA ARG A 21 -25.48 -1.48 -12.52
C ARG A 21 -26.19 -0.30 -11.83
N PRO A 22 -27.29 0.24 -12.41
CA PRO A 22 -28.02 1.37 -11.82
C PRO A 22 -28.43 1.16 -10.37
N GLU A 23 -28.84 -0.06 -10.01
CA GLU A 23 -29.32 -0.42 -8.67
C GLU A 23 -28.19 -0.37 -7.62
N VAL A 24 -26.96 -0.64 -8.04
CA VAL A 24 -25.76 -0.55 -7.19
C VAL A 24 -25.25 0.88 -7.14
N ALA A 25 -25.26 1.58 -8.27
CA ALA A 25 -24.84 2.97 -8.34
C ALA A 25 -25.70 3.90 -7.47
N SER A 26 -26.99 3.57 -7.29
CA SER A 26 -27.90 4.29 -6.39
C SER A 26 -27.76 3.92 -4.91
N ASP A 27 -27.06 2.83 -4.57
CA ASP A 27 -26.88 2.34 -3.20
C ASP A 27 -25.48 2.69 -2.70
N HIS A 28 -25.39 3.75 -1.89
CA HIS A 28 -24.11 4.29 -1.40
C HIS A 28 -23.31 3.27 -0.59
N GLU A 29 -23.97 2.42 0.20
CA GLU A 29 -23.30 1.44 1.05
C GLU A 29 -22.70 0.31 0.22
N LYS A 30 -23.48 -0.24 -0.73
CA LYS A 30 -22.99 -1.26 -1.67
C LYS A 30 -21.87 -0.72 -2.55
N LEU A 31 -22.02 0.50 -3.08
CA LEU A 31 -21.02 1.13 -3.92
C LEU A 31 -19.71 1.34 -3.16
N THR A 32 -19.78 1.79 -1.90
CA THR A 32 -18.59 1.99 -1.05
C THR A 32 -17.88 0.67 -0.79
N LYS A 33 -18.62 -0.40 -0.50
CA LYS A 33 -18.05 -1.74 -0.28
C LYS A 33 -17.34 -2.27 -1.53
N LEU A 34 -18.00 -2.20 -2.69
CA LEU A 34 -17.42 -2.64 -3.97
C LEU A 34 -16.22 -1.77 -4.38
N ALA A 35 -16.26 -0.46 -4.15
CA ALA A 35 -15.14 0.43 -4.44
C ALA A 35 -13.91 0.10 -3.59
N ARG A 36 -14.09 -0.28 -2.31
CA ARG A 36 -13.00 -0.75 -1.45
C ARG A 36 -12.41 -2.07 -1.95
N GLU A 37 -13.26 -3.04 -2.32
CA GLU A 37 -12.81 -4.32 -2.89
C GLU A 37 -12.08 -4.12 -4.23
N GLN A 38 -12.63 -3.33 -5.15
CA GLN A 38 -11.98 -3.00 -6.42
C GLN A 38 -10.59 -2.41 -6.19
N ARG A 39 -10.49 -1.46 -5.24
CA ARG A 39 -9.24 -0.76 -4.94
C ARG A 39 -8.18 -1.70 -4.38
N SER A 40 -8.55 -2.65 -3.52
CA SER A 40 -7.60 -3.61 -2.95
C SER A 40 -7.03 -4.58 -4.00
N LEU A 41 -7.80 -4.88 -5.04
CA LEU A 41 -7.40 -5.75 -6.16
C LEU A 41 -6.67 -5.02 -7.29
N ARG A 42 -6.87 -3.71 -7.45
CA ARG A 42 -6.35 -2.91 -8.57
C ARG A 42 -4.84 -3.06 -8.79
N GLU A 43 -4.06 -3.04 -7.72
CA GLU A 43 -2.60 -3.17 -7.83
C GLU A 43 -2.18 -4.55 -8.33
N ILE A 44 -2.81 -5.61 -7.81
CA ILE A 44 -2.54 -7.00 -8.20
C ILE A 44 -2.87 -7.20 -9.68
N VAL A 45 -4.04 -6.71 -10.12
CA VAL A 45 -4.47 -6.81 -11.51
C VAL A 45 -3.54 -6.02 -12.43
N GLY A 46 -3.17 -4.79 -12.08
CA GLY A 46 -2.24 -3.99 -12.87
C GLY A 46 -0.86 -4.63 -13.00
N ALA A 47 -0.33 -5.22 -11.92
CA ALA A 47 0.92 -5.97 -11.94
C ALA A 47 0.80 -7.25 -12.80
N TYR A 48 -0.34 -7.94 -12.74
CA TYR A 48 -0.59 -9.14 -13.52
C TYR A 48 -0.73 -8.84 -15.03
N ASP A 49 -1.41 -7.77 -15.40
CA ASP A 49 -1.50 -7.34 -16.80
C ASP A 49 -0.13 -6.93 -17.35
N ALA A 50 0.69 -6.25 -16.55
CA ALA A 50 2.08 -5.96 -16.91
C ALA A 50 2.89 -7.24 -17.10
N TYR A 51 2.71 -8.24 -16.22
CA TYR A 51 3.38 -9.54 -16.31
C TYR A 51 3.01 -10.27 -17.60
N ARG A 52 1.71 -10.28 -17.95
CA ARG A 52 1.21 -10.91 -19.18
C ARG A 52 1.79 -10.24 -20.43
N ARG A 53 1.87 -8.90 -20.45
CA ARG A 53 2.48 -8.15 -21.56
C ARG A 53 3.97 -8.50 -21.70
N ALA A 54 4.74 -8.44 -20.60
CA ALA A 54 6.16 -8.77 -20.62
C ALA A 54 6.41 -10.23 -21.05
N ARG A 55 5.56 -11.17 -20.62
CA ARG A 55 5.60 -12.57 -21.09
C ARG A 55 5.37 -12.69 -22.58
N HIS A 56 4.34 -12.01 -23.10
CA HIS A 56 4.05 -12.01 -24.53
C HIS A 56 5.18 -11.38 -25.35
N GLU A 57 5.75 -10.26 -24.88
CA GLU A 57 6.91 -9.61 -25.51
C GLU A 57 8.13 -10.54 -25.56
N MET A 58 8.42 -11.22 -24.44
CA MET A 58 9.51 -12.20 -24.35
C MET A 58 9.30 -13.37 -25.34
N GLU A 59 8.09 -13.93 -25.39
CA GLU A 59 7.76 -15.03 -26.30
C GLU A 59 7.82 -14.60 -27.77
N SER A 60 7.31 -13.40 -28.09
CA SER A 60 7.36 -12.83 -29.44
C SER A 60 8.81 -12.60 -29.89
N ALA A 61 9.65 -12.00 -29.02
CA ALA A 61 11.07 -11.79 -29.31
C ALA A 61 11.80 -13.12 -29.55
N ARG A 62 11.52 -14.12 -28.72
CA ARG A 62 12.07 -15.47 -28.85
C ARG A 62 11.68 -16.15 -30.15
N GLU A 63 10.43 -15.95 -30.61
CA GLU A 63 9.97 -16.48 -31.89
C GLU A 63 10.64 -15.76 -33.06
N MET A 64 10.74 -14.43 -33.03
CA MET A 64 11.44 -13.65 -34.06
C MET A 64 12.91 -14.06 -34.20
N VAL A 65 13.64 -14.29 -33.09
CA VAL A 65 15.04 -14.78 -33.12
C VAL A 65 15.17 -16.11 -33.87
N ARG A 66 14.17 -17.01 -33.78
CA ARG A 66 14.21 -18.32 -34.45
C ARG A 66 14.05 -18.21 -35.97
N HIS A 67 13.35 -17.18 -36.44
CA HIS A 67 13.05 -16.98 -37.86
C HIS A 67 13.97 -15.96 -38.55
N GLU A 68 14.70 -15.16 -37.78
CA GLU A 68 15.69 -14.22 -38.30
C GLU A 68 16.97 -14.95 -38.76
N LYS A 69 17.56 -14.48 -39.87
CA LYS A 69 18.77 -15.04 -40.47
C LYS A 69 19.95 -14.07 -40.41
N ASP A 70 19.69 -12.78 -40.27
CA ASP A 70 20.72 -11.78 -40.10
C ASP A 70 21.28 -11.80 -38.66
N SER A 71 22.60 -11.94 -38.52
CA SER A 71 23.25 -12.11 -37.22
C SER A 71 23.21 -10.87 -36.34
N GLU A 72 23.25 -9.67 -36.93
CA GLU A 72 23.18 -8.42 -36.16
C GLU A 72 21.76 -8.23 -35.61
N MET A 73 20.75 -8.49 -36.43
CA MET A 73 19.35 -8.46 -36.02
C MET A 73 19.01 -9.54 -34.98
N GLN A 74 19.58 -10.74 -35.11
CA GLN A 74 19.42 -11.78 -34.09
C GLN A 74 19.96 -11.35 -32.72
N GLU A 75 21.14 -10.72 -32.65
CA GLU A 75 21.71 -10.28 -31.38
C GLU A 75 20.88 -9.14 -30.76
N TYR A 76 20.39 -8.22 -31.59
CA TYR A 76 19.45 -7.18 -31.15
C TYR A 76 18.18 -7.79 -30.54
N MET A 77 17.54 -8.74 -31.23
CA MET A 77 16.33 -9.39 -30.74
C MET A 77 16.58 -10.25 -29.48
N ARG A 78 17.76 -10.89 -29.36
CA ARG A 78 18.17 -11.59 -28.12
C ARG A 78 18.33 -10.62 -26.96
N SER A 79 18.80 -9.40 -27.22
CA SER A 79 18.91 -8.38 -26.18
C SER A 79 17.53 -7.94 -25.68
N GLU A 80 16.55 -7.80 -26.59
CA GLU A 80 15.15 -7.53 -26.24
C GLU A 80 14.49 -8.70 -25.50
N GLU A 81 14.72 -9.95 -25.92
CA GLU A 81 14.25 -11.14 -25.21
C GLU A 81 14.78 -11.16 -23.77
N ARG A 82 16.08 -10.88 -23.56
CA ARG A 82 16.69 -10.80 -22.22
C ARG A 82 16.05 -9.70 -21.37
N ARG A 83 15.86 -8.51 -21.93
CA ARG A 83 15.20 -7.38 -21.25
C ARG A 83 13.78 -7.72 -20.81
N ALA A 84 13.00 -8.35 -21.71
CA ALA A 84 11.65 -8.78 -21.40
C ALA A 84 11.63 -9.89 -20.33
N ALA A 85 12.57 -10.85 -20.40
CA ALA A 85 12.71 -11.92 -19.40
C ALA A 85 13.03 -11.38 -18.00
N GLU A 86 13.95 -10.41 -17.87
CA GLU A 86 14.23 -9.74 -16.59
C GLU A 86 12.98 -9.02 -16.05
N GLN A 87 12.19 -8.40 -16.93
CA GLN A 87 10.96 -7.73 -16.52
C GLN A 87 9.90 -8.72 -16.04
N VAL A 88 9.80 -9.89 -16.69
CA VAL A 88 8.93 -11.00 -16.27
C VAL A 88 9.33 -11.47 -14.86
N GLU A 89 10.62 -11.66 -14.59
CA GLU A 89 11.11 -12.10 -13.29
C GLU A 89 10.80 -11.08 -12.18
N LYS A 90 11.11 -9.80 -12.40
CA LYS A 90 10.78 -8.72 -11.46
C LYS A 90 9.29 -8.64 -11.14
N LEU A 91 8.44 -8.82 -12.15
CA LEU A 91 6.99 -8.80 -11.98
C LEU A 91 6.48 -10.08 -11.27
N ASP A 92 7.09 -11.23 -11.52
CA ASP A 92 6.79 -12.49 -10.82
C ASP A 92 7.05 -12.37 -9.31
N GLU A 93 8.21 -11.83 -8.93
CA GLU A 93 8.55 -11.57 -7.52
C GLU A 93 7.59 -10.57 -6.88
N ARG A 94 7.30 -9.45 -7.56
CA ARG A 94 6.32 -8.47 -7.08
C ARG A 94 4.95 -9.11 -6.88
N LEU A 95 4.49 -9.94 -7.81
CA LEU A 95 3.20 -10.62 -7.71
C LEU A 95 3.16 -11.60 -6.53
N LYS A 96 4.25 -12.32 -6.26
CA LYS A 96 4.36 -13.19 -5.06
C LYS A 96 4.16 -12.39 -3.78
N VAL A 97 4.79 -11.22 -3.66
CA VAL A 97 4.62 -10.32 -2.50
C VAL A 97 3.18 -9.82 -2.40
N LEU A 98 2.59 -9.37 -3.52
CA LEU A 98 1.22 -8.86 -3.54
C LEU A 98 0.16 -9.93 -3.23
N LEU A 99 0.46 -11.21 -3.43
CA LEU A 99 -0.41 -12.35 -3.12
C LEU A 99 -0.32 -12.82 -1.66
N LEU A 100 0.58 -12.24 -0.86
CA LEU A 100 0.63 -12.50 0.57
C LEU A 100 -0.69 -12.09 1.22
N PRO A 101 -1.19 -12.86 2.20
CA PRO A 101 -2.39 -12.49 2.94
C PRO A 101 -2.19 -11.12 3.58
N LYS A 102 -3.10 -10.18 3.28
CA LYS A 102 -3.14 -8.88 3.95
C LYS A 102 -3.87 -9.01 5.29
N ASP A 103 -3.51 -8.17 6.25
CA ASP A 103 -4.29 -8.04 7.48
C ASP A 103 -5.65 -7.41 7.11
N PRO A 104 -6.79 -7.95 7.59
CA PRO A 104 -8.10 -7.35 7.34
C PRO A 104 -8.22 -5.90 7.81
N ASN A 105 -7.31 -5.42 8.65
CA ASN A 105 -7.27 -4.05 9.15
C ASN A 105 -6.29 -3.16 8.38
N ASP A 106 -5.48 -3.68 7.46
CA ASP A 106 -4.41 -2.91 6.81
C ASP A 106 -4.94 -1.63 6.13
N ASP A 107 -6.14 -1.70 5.52
CA ASP A 107 -6.77 -0.58 4.82
C ASP A 107 -7.55 0.38 5.74
N ARG A 108 -7.59 0.14 7.05
CA ARG A 108 -8.36 0.95 8.00
C ARG A 108 -7.59 2.20 8.45
N ASP A 109 -8.37 3.19 8.86
CA ASP A 109 -7.91 4.30 9.69
C ASP A 109 -7.39 3.76 11.04
N VAL A 110 -6.63 4.57 11.76
CA VAL A 110 -6.03 4.18 13.04
C VAL A 110 -6.15 5.29 14.07
N VAL A 111 -6.46 4.90 15.31
CA VAL A 111 -6.36 5.76 16.48
C VAL A 111 -4.98 5.56 17.10
N VAL A 112 -4.27 6.65 17.36
CA VAL A 112 -2.98 6.64 18.03
C VAL A 112 -3.13 7.36 19.37
N GLU A 113 -2.76 6.66 20.44
CA GLU A 113 -2.67 7.22 21.78
C GLU A 113 -1.20 7.32 22.20
N ILE A 114 -0.78 8.52 22.59
CA ILE A 114 0.55 8.77 23.16
C ILE A 114 0.35 9.20 24.60
N GLN A 115 0.95 8.48 25.53
CA GLN A 115 0.87 8.75 26.96
C GLN A 115 2.26 8.97 27.54
N GLY A 116 2.39 9.99 28.40
CA GLY A 116 3.56 10.16 29.23
C GLY A 116 3.69 9.00 30.21
N ALA A 117 4.83 8.32 30.20
CA ALA A 117 5.15 7.25 31.14
C ALA A 117 6.07 7.79 32.25
N GLU A 118 7.26 7.22 32.39
CA GLU A 118 8.27 7.70 33.33
C GLU A 118 9.04 8.90 32.76
N GLY A 119 9.34 9.90 33.60
CA GLY A 119 10.10 11.10 33.21
C GLY A 119 9.38 12.43 33.46
N GLY A 120 8.14 12.40 33.97
CA GLY A 120 7.39 13.60 34.35
C GLY A 120 7.29 14.60 33.19
N ASP A 121 7.72 15.82 33.43
CA ASP A 121 7.68 16.91 32.45
C ASP A 121 8.39 16.60 31.13
N GLU A 122 9.51 15.87 31.18
CA GLU A 122 10.26 15.47 30.00
C GLU A 122 9.49 14.44 29.16
N ALA A 123 8.74 13.55 29.81
CA ALA A 123 7.85 12.61 29.12
C ALA A 123 6.72 13.35 28.40
N ALA A 124 6.15 14.39 29.03
CA ALA A 124 5.10 15.20 28.42
C ALA A 124 5.61 15.98 27.20
N LEU A 125 6.83 16.53 27.27
CA LEU A 125 7.47 17.20 26.13
C LEU A 125 7.77 16.20 25.00
N PHE A 126 8.25 15.00 25.34
CA PHE A 126 8.52 13.97 24.34
C PHE A 126 7.23 13.46 23.67
N ALA A 127 6.12 13.36 24.40
CA ALA A 127 4.81 13.06 23.81
C ALA A 127 4.39 14.09 22.76
N ALA A 128 4.63 15.39 23.00
CA ALA A 128 4.40 16.44 22.02
C ALA A 128 5.32 16.34 20.79
N ASP A 129 6.60 15.96 20.98
CA ASP A 129 7.53 15.70 19.88
C ASP A 129 7.08 14.53 19.01
N LEU A 130 6.64 13.43 19.62
CA LEU A 130 6.09 12.27 18.90
C LEU A 130 4.81 12.63 18.15
N PHE A 131 3.87 13.35 18.79
CA PHE A 131 2.66 13.82 18.11
C PHE A 131 2.99 14.69 16.89
N ARG A 132 3.93 15.64 17.03
CA ARG A 132 4.39 16.47 15.92
C ARG A 132 5.06 15.66 14.82
N MET A 133 5.85 14.65 15.19
CA MET A 133 6.50 13.74 14.24
C MET A 133 5.47 12.96 13.42
N TYR A 134 4.52 12.29 14.09
CA TYR A 134 3.50 11.49 13.41
C TYR A 134 2.56 12.36 12.57
N THR A 135 2.18 13.55 13.04
CA THR A 135 1.35 14.49 12.26
C THR A 135 2.04 14.87 10.95
N ARG A 136 3.30 15.29 11.00
CA ARG A 136 4.06 15.65 9.78
C ARG A 136 4.26 14.46 8.84
N TRP A 137 4.48 13.27 9.39
CA TRP A 137 4.65 12.07 8.58
C TRP A 137 3.33 11.66 7.89
N ALA A 138 2.19 11.77 8.59
CA ALA A 138 0.87 11.54 8.03
C ALA A 138 0.54 12.55 6.92
N GLU A 139 0.81 13.84 7.13
CA GLU A 139 0.65 14.89 6.10
C GLU A 139 1.46 14.59 4.84
N LYS A 140 2.71 14.12 4.99
CA LYS A 140 3.57 13.74 3.85
C LYS A 140 2.99 12.57 3.04
N LYS A 141 2.21 11.69 3.67
CA LYS A 141 1.47 10.61 2.99
C LYS A 141 0.10 11.06 2.46
N GLY A 142 -0.28 12.33 2.66
CA GLY A 142 -1.59 12.86 2.28
C GLY A 142 -2.72 12.37 3.18
N TRP A 143 -2.41 11.92 4.39
CA TRP A 143 -3.40 11.51 5.39
C TRP A 143 -3.87 12.69 6.21
N LYS A 144 -5.12 12.62 6.69
CA LYS A 144 -5.70 13.63 7.57
C LYS A 144 -5.54 13.19 9.02
N VAL A 145 -5.15 14.12 9.89
CA VAL A 145 -5.03 13.88 11.33
C VAL A 145 -6.09 14.71 12.05
N GLU A 146 -6.85 14.08 12.96
CA GLU A 146 -7.86 14.71 13.80
C GLU A 146 -7.59 14.39 15.26
N VAL A 147 -7.41 15.41 16.11
CA VAL A 147 -7.22 15.19 17.55
C VAL A 147 -8.59 14.89 18.17
N VAL A 148 -8.67 13.77 18.89
CA VAL A 148 -9.87 13.30 19.58
C VAL A 148 -9.89 13.80 21.01
N ASP A 149 -8.77 13.64 21.72
CA ASP A 149 -8.61 14.06 23.10
C ASP A 149 -7.17 14.49 23.38
N ALA A 150 -6.99 15.46 24.28
CA ALA A 150 -5.67 15.96 24.67
C ALA A 150 -5.67 16.48 26.10
N SER A 151 -4.67 16.05 26.86
CA SER A 151 -4.35 16.52 28.22
C SER A 151 -3.04 17.32 28.20
N PRO A 152 -3.08 18.62 27.86
CA PRO A 152 -1.88 19.45 27.77
C PRO A 152 -1.32 19.79 29.16
N THR A 153 0.00 19.95 29.25
CA THR A 153 0.70 20.37 30.47
C THR A 153 1.09 21.86 30.40
N GLY A 154 1.34 22.47 31.57
CA GLY A 154 1.75 23.88 31.65
C GLY A 154 3.08 24.24 30.97
N MET A 155 3.88 23.24 30.60
CA MET A 155 5.16 23.42 29.90
C MET A 155 5.10 23.14 28.40
N GLY A 156 3.90 22.95 27.83
CA GLY A 156 3.70 22.79 26.39
C GLY A 156 3.84 21.35 25.88
N GLY A 157 3.79 20.37 26.79
CA GLY A 157 3.71 18.93 26.49
C GLY A 157 2.30 18.36 26.61
N TYR A 158 2.18 17.04 26.52
CA TYR A 158 0.93 16.30 26.78
C TYR A 158 1.16 15.15 27.76
N ASP A 159 0.33 15.05 28.80
CA ASP A 159 0.26 13.84 29.64
C ASP A 159 -0.38 12.68 28.85
N LYS A 160 -1.36 13.02 28.02
CA LYS A 160 -2.04 12.13 27.07
C LYS A 160 -2.43 12.92 25.83
N ILE A 161 -2.25 12.35 24.64
CA ILE A 161 -2.85 12.84 23.40
C ILE A 161 -3.35 11.67 22.55
N GLU A 162 -4.59 11.77 22.09
CA GLU A 162 -5.28 10.78 21.27
C GLU A 162 -5.71 11.44 19.96
N PHE A 163 -5.36 10.82 18.84
CA PHE A 163 -5.68 11.34 17.51
C PHE A 163 -5.98 10.22 16.52
N GLU A 164 -6.92 10.52 15.61
CA GLU A 164 -7.28 9.69 14.48
C GLU A 164 -6.44 10.07 13.24
N VAL A 165 -5.94 9.05 12.55
CA VAL A 165 -5.27 9.19 11.26
C VAL A 165 -6.15 8.56 10.19
N HIS A 166 -6.78 9.43 9.39
CA HIS A 166 -7.62 9.04 8.26
C HIS A 166 -6.80 8.93 6.99
N GLY A 167 -6.72 7.72 6.46
CA GLY A 167 -5.88 7.44 5.31
C GLY A 167 -5.87 5.97 4.94
N GLN A 168 -5.96 5.70 3.65
CA GLN A 168 -5.86 4.31 3.17
C GLN A 168 -4.48 3.75 3.56
N GLY A 169 -4.47 2.63 4.26
CA GLY A 169 -3.24 2.00 4.70
C GLY A 169 -2.68 2.55 6.03
N ALA A 170 -3.39 3.45 6.72
CA ALA A 170 -2.87 4.09 7.93
C ALA A 170 -2.51 3.08 9.02
N TYR A 171 -3.44 2.16 9.34
CA TYR A 171 -3.17 1.08 10.27
C TYR A 171 -1.99 0.19 9.84
N SER A 172 -1.90 -0.19 8.56
CA SER A 172 -0.83 -1.08 8.08
C SER A 172 0.58 -0.57 8.36
N GLN A 173 0.76 0.75 8.42
CA GLN A 173 2.05 1.38 8.66
C GLN A 173 2.27 1.68 10.15
N LEU A 174 1.24 2.18 10.84
CA LEU A 174 1.35 2.59 12.24
C LEU A 174 1.21 1.44 13.24
N LYS A 175 0.74 0.24 12.83
CA LYS A 175 0.64 -0.93 13.71
C LYS A 175 1.97 -1.37 14.34
N TYR A 176 3.09 -0.97 13.75
CA TYR A 176 4.43 -1.25 14.26
C TYR A 176 4.97 -0.21 15.26
N GLU A 177 4.26 0.90 15.42
CA GLU A 177 4.61 1.98 16.35
C GLU A 177 4.10 1.73 17.78
N GLY A 178 3.28 0.67 17.95
CA GLY A 178 2.77 0.25 19.25
C GLY A 178 3.88 -0.24 20.17
N GLY A 179 4.05 0.42 21.31
CA GLY A 179 5.04 0.05 22.30
C GLY A 179 5.61 1.24 23.07
N VAL A 180 6.70 1.00 23.77
CA VAL A 180 7.39 2.02 24.58
C VAL A 180 8.46 2.70 23.74
N HIS A 181 8.42 4.03 23.70
CA HIS A 181 9.41 4.87 23.04
C HIS A 181 10.36 5.45 24.09
N ARG A 182 11.68 5.37 23.84
CA ARG A 182 12.72 5.83 24.77
C ARG A 182 13.39 7.10 24.24
N VAL A 183 13.56 8.08 25.12
CA VAL A 183 14.33 9.30 24.85
C VAL A 183 15.51 9.42 25.82
N GLN A 184 16.63 9.95 25.32
CA GLN A 184 17.78 10.35 26.13
C GLN A 184 18.25 11.70 25.63
N ARG A 185 18.05 12.76 26.43
CA ARG A 185 18.54 14.10 26.14
C ARG A 185 18.79 14.87 27.44
N VAL A 186 19.33 16.06 27.32
CA VAL A 186 19.39 17.03 28.43
C VAL A 186 18.04 17.77 28.44
N PRO A 187 17.24 17.68 29.53
CA PRO A 187 15.95 18.37 29.64
C PRO A 187 16.09 19.89 29.57
#